data_AF-A0A448MNI0-F1
#
_entry.id   AF-A0A448MNI0-F1
#
_cell.length_a   1.000
_cell.length_b   1.000
_cell.length_c   1.000
_cell.angle_alpha   90.00
_cell.angle_beta   90.00
_cell.angle_gamma   90.00
#
_symmetry.space_group_name_H-M   'P 1'
#
loop_
_entity.id
_entity.type
_entity.pdbx_description
1 polymer ?
#
loop_
_entity_poly.entity_id
_entity_poly.type
_entity_poly.pdbx_seq_one_letter_code
_entity_poly.pdbx_strand_id
1 'polypeptide(L)'
;MTNLSILNQSIRTLDNLYSLNDLHLASGNDPKHRPSLFARNEQTKELAKEIENERSTKTIFAIKTIRGGKDISIQGTWACEELVLSYATWISPKFHLVVLRAFLAMHRNEPKQLALPEPEKKFTFEFTEHELQQLSWSWFALLRCTEMCRVLEPALRQIGSSYAATVRDLGREYAYSIRQSHHTLSRITEQFQADQITNWRVLRHLRNYDPKKIGFQLDIL
;
A
#
# COMPACT_ATOMS: atom_id res chain seq x y z
N MET A 1 35.42 -3.49 7.11
CA MET A 1 34.19 -4.30 6.97
C MET A 1 33.02 -3.33 6.90
N THR A 2 32.45 -3.15 5.71
CA THR A 2 31.26 -2.31 5.49
C THR A 2 30.03 -3.13 5.89
N ASN A 3 29.44 -2.79 7.03
CA ASN A 3 28.24 -3.47 7.52
C ASN A 3 27.01 -2.93 6.75
N LEU A 4 26.46 -3.73 5.85
CA LEU A 4 25.23 -3.40 5.13
C LEU A 4 24.02 -3.72 6.02
N SER A 5 23.22 -2.71 6.34
CA SER A 5 21.93 -2.88 7.01
C SER A 5 20.78 -2.63 6.05
N ILE A 6 19.78 -3.52 6.04
CA ILE A 6 18.56 -3.39 5.23
C ILE A 6 17.36 -3.50 6.17
N LEU A 7 16.55 -2.44 6.28
CA LEU A 7 15.37 -2.38 7.15
C LEU A 7 15.68 -2.77 8.61
N ASN A 8 16.78 -2.23 9.17
CA ASN A 8 17.30 -2.53 10.51
C ASN A 8 17.81 -3.96 10.72
N GLN A 9 17.84 -4.80 9.68
CA GLN A 9 18.48 -6.11 9.71
C GLN A 9 19.92 -6.00 9.21
N SER A 10 20.88 -6.50 9.99
CA SER A 10 22.26 -6.66 9.55
C SER A 10 22.36 -7.77 8.50
N ILE A 11 22.94 -7.46 7.34
CA ILE A 11 23.16 -8.44 6.28
C ILE A 11 24.59 -8.97 6.39
N ARG A 12 24.72 -10.26 6.65
CA ARG A 12 26.04 -10.89 6.77
C ARG A 12 26.73 -10.98 5.42
N THR A 13 28.05 -10.88 5.46
CA THR A 13 28.93 -11.05 4.30
C THR A 13 29.90 -12.21 4.50
N LEU A 14 30.10 -13.02 3.47
CA LEU A 14 31.06 -14.13 3.43
C LEU A 14 31.75 -14.14 2.07
N ASP A 15 33.08 -14.11 2.02
CA ASP A 15 33.85 -14.16 0.76
C ASP A 15 33.39 -13.10 -0.28
N ASN A 16 33.07 -11.87 0.15
CA ASN A 16 32.46 -10.79 -0.67
C ASN A 16 31.06 -11.10 -1.24
N LEU A 17 30.35 -12.08 -0.67
CA LEU A 17 28.95 -12.40 -0.98
C LEU A 17 28.06 -12.00 0.20
N TYR A 18 26.82 -11.60 -0.10
CA TYR A 18 25.82 -11.24 0.89
C TYR A 18 24.83 -12.39 1.13
N SER A 19 24.36 -12.52 2.36
CA SER A 19 23.38 -13.54 2.74
C SER A 19 21.99 -13.24 2.17
N LEU A 20 21.52 -14.07 1.23
CA LEU A 20 20.14 -14.00 0.73
C LEU A 20 19.13 -14.44 1.80
N ASN A 21 19.54 -15.25 2.78
CA ASN A 21 18.70 -15.63 3.91
C ASN A 21 18.38 -14.42 4.79
N ASP A 22 19.37 -13.55 5.04
CA ASP A 22 19.15 -12.35 5.86
C ASP A 22 18.27 -11.34 5.12
N LEU A 23 18.42 -11.24 3.79
CA LEU A 23 17.49 -10.46 2.96
C LEU A 23 16.07 -11.05 2.95
N HIS A 24 15.94 -12.38 2.91
CA HIS A 24 14.64 -13.04 2.96
C HIS A 24 13.92 -12.71 4.27
N LEU A 25 14.64 -12.76 5.40
CA LEU A 25 14.12 -12.33 6.70
C LEU A 25 13.72 -10.86 6.68
N ALA A 26 14.59 -9.96 6.19
CA ALA A 26 14.31 -8.53 6.08
C ALA A 26 13.08 -8.21 5.19
N SER A 27 12.80 -9.07 4.22
CA SER A 27 11.66 -8.92 3.30
C SER A 27 10.31 -9.41 3.85
N GLY A 28 10.29 -10.04 5.04
CA GLY A 28 9.08 -10.59 5.67
C GLY A 28 8.96 -12.11 5.62
N ASN A 29 10.01 -12.84 5.22
CA ASN A 29 10.13 -14.30 5.33
C ASN A 29 9.00 -15.12 4.64
N ASP A 30 8.42 -14.60 3.56
CA ASP A 30 7.37 -15.30 2.80
C ASP A 30 7.93 -16.60 2.18
N PRO A 31 7.32 -17.79 2.44
CA PRO A 31 7.80 -19.06 1.92
C PRO A 31 7.97 -19.12 0.40
N LYS A 32 7.19 -18.35 -0.37
CA LYS A 32 7.28 -18.34 -1.84
C LYS A 32 8.55 -17.69 -2.35
N HIS A 33 9.19 -16.85 -1.53
CA HIS A 33 10.39 -16.11 -1.86
C HIS A 33 11.66 -16.73 -1.28
N ARG A 34 11.65 -18.00 -0.89
CA ARG A 34 12.85 -18.62 -0.29
C ARG A 34 14.07 -18.54 -1.23
N PRO A 35 15.28 -18.25 -0.73
CA PRO A 35 16.50 -18.21 -1.55
C PRO A 35 16.79 -19.49 -2.32
N SER A 36 16.37 -20.65 -1.79
CA SER A 36 16.50 -21.94 -2.47
C SER A 36 15.63 -22.07 -3.72
N LEU A 37 14.50 -21.35 -3.79
CA LEU A 37 13.66 -21.26 -4.98
C LEU A 37 14.29 -20.32 -6.01
N PHE A 38 14.77 -19.16 -5.55
CA PHE A 38 15.48 -18.21 -6.40
C PHE A 38 16.71 -18.84 -7.08
N ALA A 39 17.55 -19.55 -6.33
CA ALA A 39 18.74 -20.22 -6.87
C ALA A 39 18.40 -21.33 -7.89
N ARG A 40 17.15 -21.81 -7.93
CA ARG A 40 16.69 -22.82 -8.90
C ARG A 40 16.11 -22.22 -10.18
N ASN A 41 15.72 -20.95 -10.16
CA ASN A 41 15.14 -20.25 -11.30
C ASN A 41 16.14 -20.23 -12.48
N GLU A 42 15.67 -20.51 -13.70
CA GLU A 42 16.49 -20.52 -14.91
C GLU A 42 17.11 -19.16 -15.18
N GLN A 43 16.33 -18.08 -15.08
CA GLN A 43 16.84 -16.71 -15.26
C GLN A 43 17.97 -16.37 -14.29
N THR A 44 17.86 -16.81 -13.03
CA THR A 44 18.90 -16.59 -12.02
C THR A 44 20.17 -17.37 -12.33
N LYS A 45 20.05 -18.61 -12.83
CA LYS A 45 21.22 -19.42 -13.23
C LYS A 45 21.92 -18.83 -14.45
N GLU A 46 21.17 -18.33 -15.42
CA GLU A 46 21.71 -17.65 -16.59
C GLU A 46 22.45 -16.37 -16.20
N LEU A 47 21.82 -15.54 -15.35
CA LEU A 47 22.45 -14.32 -14.83
C LEU A 47 23.73 -14.63 -14.04
N ALA A 48 23.71 -15.66 -13.19
CA ALA A 48 24.90 -16.08 -12.44
C ALA A 48 26.05 -16.49 -13.37
N LYS A 49 25.76 -17.25 -14.44
CA LYS A 49 26.75 -17.64 -15.44
C LYS A 49 27.31 -16.43 -16.19
N GLU A 50 26.47 -15.47 -16.56
CA GLU A 50 26.91 -14.25 -17.25
C GLU A 50 27.90 -13.46 -16.38
N ILE A 51 27.56 -13.26 -15.11
CA ILE A 51 28.43 -12.58 -14.13
C ILE A 51 29.76 -13.33 -13.95
N GLU A 52 29.72 -14.66 -13.88
CA GLU A 52 30.93 -15.50 -13.75
C GLU A 52 31.81 -15.47 -15.01
N ASN A 53 31.23 -15.29 -16.20
CA ASN A 53 31.96 -15.16 -17.46
C ASN A 53 32.67 -13.80 -17.59
N GLU A 54 32.02 -12.71 -17.15
CA GLU A 54 32.60 -11.36 -17.19
C GLU A 54 33.76 -11.18 -16.19
N ARG A 55 33.67 -11.83 -15.03
CA ARG A 55 34.72 -11.78 -14.00
C ARG A 55 35.86 -12.70 -14.43
N SER A 56 36.92 -12.12 -14.99
CA SER A 56 38.11 -12.80 -15.56
C SER A 56 38.81 -13.84 -14.65
N THR A 57 38.38 -14.01 -13.40
CA THR A 57 38.85 -15.05 -12.46
C THR A 57 37.75 -16.08 -12.19
N LYS A 58 37.90 -17.29 -12.76
CA LYS A 58 37.03 -18.47 -12.54
C LYS A 58 36.86 -18.92 -11.07
N THR A 59 37.48 -18.21 -10.13
CA THR A 59 37.48 -18.51 -8.70
C THR A 59 36.44 -17.72 -7.91
N ILE A 60 35.78 -16.71 -8.51
CA ILE A 60 34.75 -15.90 -7.84
C ILE A 60 33.36 -16.42 -8.21
N PHE A 61 32.74 -17.17 -7.30
CA PHE A 61 31.37 -17.63 -7.47
C PHE A 61 30.39 -16.45 -7.37
N ALA A 62 29.43 -16.35 -8.30
CA ALA A 62 28.36 -15.35 -8.21
C ALA A 62 27.34 -15.73 -7.13
N ILE A 63 27.07 -17.04 -6.96
CA ILE A 63 26.17 -17.58 -5.94
C ILE A 63 26.77 -18.84 -5.31
N LYS A 64 26.68 -18.94 -3.98
CA LYS A 64 27.20 -20.06 -3.19
C LYS A 64 26.12 -20.54 -2.23
N THR A 65 25.79 -21.82 -2.29
CA THR A 65 24.87 -22.44 -1.33
C THR A 65 25.65 -23.36 -0.40
N ILE A 66 25.62 -23.09 0.91
CA ILE A 66 26.24 -23.91 1.94
C ILE A 66 25.13 -24.69 2.65
N ARG A 67 25.14 -26.02 2.52
CA ARG A 67 24.16 -26.93 3.15
C ARG A 67 24.86 -27.83 4.16
N GLY A 68 24.44 -27.76 5.43
CA GLY A 68 25.08 -28.50 6.52
C GLY A 68 26.45 -27.93 6.92
N GLY A 69 27.08 -28.53 7.93
CA GLY A 69 28.37 -28.09 8.48
C GLY A 69 28.35 -27.94 10.01
N LYS A 70 29.53 -27.95 10.63
CA LYS A 70 29.71 -27.76 12.09
C LYS A 70 29.27 -26.36 12.53
N ASP A 71 29.50 -25.36 11.69
CA ASP A 71 29.07 -23.98 11.95
C ASP A 71 27.71 -23.74 11.29
N ILE A 72 26.69 -23.57 12.12
CA ILE A 72 25.31 -23.30 11.70
C ILE A 72 25.17 -21.88 11.15
N SER A 73 26.03 -20.96 11.61
CA SER A 73 25.92 -19.54 11.25
C SER A 73 26.21 -19.28 9.77
N ILE A 74 27.08 -20.08 9.14
CA ILE A 74 27.45 -19.91 7.72
C ILE A 74 26.49 -20.61 6.75
N GLN A 75 25.52 -21.37 7.26
CA GLN A 75 24.57 -22.09 6.41
C GLN A 75 23.61 -21.12 5.72
N GLY A 76 23.46 -21.27 4.41
CA GLY A 76 22.58 -20.41 3.64
C GLY A 76 22.98 -20.25 2.18
N THR A 77 22.24 -19.36 1.51
CA THR A 77 22.54 -18.96 0.13
C THR A 77 23.19 -17.59 0.17
N TRP A 78 24.37 -17.48 -0.40
CA TRP A 78 25.21 -16.29 -0.45
C TRP A 78 25.34 -15.86 -1.90
N ALA A 79 25.23 -14.57 -2.20
CA ALA A 79 25.26 -14.08 -3.57
C ALA A 79 25.99 -12.73 -3.70
N CYS A 80 26.52 -12.45 -4.89
CA CYS A 80 27.13 -11.16 -5.21
C CYS A 80 26.06 -10.05 -5.29
N GLU A 81 26.51 -8.79 -5.25
CA GLU A 81 25.63 -7.62 -5.25
C GLU A 81 24.58 -7.62 -6.36
N GLU A 82 24.97 -7.99 -7.58
CA GLU A 82 24.07 -8.03 -8.74
C GLU A 82 22.94 -9.05 -8.56
N LEU A 83 23.27 -10.23 -8.02
CA LEU A 83 22.28 -11.27 -7.72
C LEU A 83 21.42 -10.92 -6.51
N VAL A 84 21.96 -10.16 -5.55
CA VAL A 84 21.21 -9.62 -4.42
C VAL A 84 20.15 -8.63 -4.90
N LEU A 85 20.52 -7.73 -5.83
CA LEU A 85 19.59 -6.80 -6.45
C LEU A 85 18.51 -7.54 -7.26
N SER A 86 18.91 -8.53 -8.05
CA SER A 86 17.99 -9.39 -8.82
C SER A 86 17.01 -10.14 -7.90
N TYR A 87 17.50 -10.69 -6.79
CA TYR A 87 16.67 -11.34 -5.78
C TYR A 87 15.67 -10.38 -5.15
N ALA A 88 16.10 -9.15 -4.83
CA ALA A 88 15.21 -8.13 -4.30
C ALA A 88 14.11 -7.73 -5.29
N THR A 89 14.42 -7.67 -6.60
CA THR A 89 13.44 -7.46 -7.68
C THR A 89 12.44 -8.59 -7.74
N TRP A 90 12.90 -9.83 -7.65
CA TRP A 90 12.06 -11.01 -7.67
C TRP A 90 11.06 -11.06 -6.51
N ILE A 91 11.42 -10.52 -5.34
CA ILE A 91 10.51 -10.39 -4.18
C ILE A 91 9.43 -9.33 -4.41
N SER A 92 9.83 -8.09 -4.69
CA SER A 92 8.90 -7.01 -5.06
C SER A 92 9.65 -5.75 -5.53
N PRO A 93 9.04 -4.93 -6.40
CA PRO A 93 9.63 -3.64 -6.79
C PRO A 93 9.91 -2.70 -5.60
N LYS A 94 9.04 -2.72 -4.59
CA LYS A 94 9.21 -1.90 -3.37
C LYS A 94 10.46 -2.31 -2.59
N PHE A 95 10.68 -3.62 -2.42
CA PHE A 95 11.84 -4.13 -1.71
C PHE A 95 13.13 -3.90 -2.50
N HIS A 96 13.12 -4.12 -3.81
CA HIS A 96 14.25 -3.81 -4.69
C HIS A 96 14.77 -2.37 -4.53
N LEU A 97 13.88 -1.38 -4.51
CA LEU A 97 14.28 0.02 -4.33
C LEU A 97 15.00 0.26 -3.01
N VAL A 98 14.61 -0.43 -1.92
CA VAL A 98 15.28 -0.31 -0.63
C VAL A 98 16.69 -0.88 -0.70
N VAL A 99 16.83 -2.08 -1.26
CA VAL A 99 18.13 -2.76 -1.40
C VAL A 99 19.06 -1.96 -2.31
N LEU A 100 18.59 -1.55 -3.49
CA LEU A 100 19.35 -0.74 -4.44
C LEU A 100 19.87 0.55 -3.80
N ARG A 101 19.01 1.28 -3.08
CA ARG A 101 19.42 2.51 -2.39
C ARG A 101 20.42 2.24 -1.26
N ALA A 102 20.29 1.14 -0.54
CA ALA A 102 21.24 0.76 0.49
C ALA A 102 22.64 0.49 -0.09
N PHE A 103 22.73 -0.21 -1.22
CA PHE A 103 23.99 -0.42 -1.93
C PHE A 103 24.57 0.89 -2.48
N LEU A 104 23.75 1.75 -3.12
CA LEU A 104 24.21 3.05 -3.59
C LEU A 104 24.75 3.94 -2.46
N ALA A 105 24.09 3.93 -1.30
CA ALA A 105 24.52 4.67 -0.11
C ALA A 105 25.85 4.12 0.45
N MET A 106 25.98 2.80 0.52
CA MET A 106 27.21 2.11 0.92
C MET A 106 28.39 2.48 0.01
N HIS A 107 28.20 2.47 -1.32
CA HIS A 107 29.24 2.83 -2.29
C HIS A 107 29.60 4.32 -2.28
N ARG A 108 28.67 5.19 -1.86
CA ARG A 108 28.89 6.64 -1.74
C ARG A 108 29.50 7.07 -0.41
N ASN A 109 29.75 6.14 0.53
CA ASN A 109 30.12 6.46 1.92
C ASN A 109 29.12 7.38 2.64
N GLU A 110 27.85 7.38 2.22
CA GLU A 110 26.78 8.18 2.84
C GLU A 110 25.94 7.26 3.74
N PRO A 111 25.98 7.38 5.07
CA PRO A 111 25.20 6.55 5.98
C PRO A 111 23.75 7.05 6.09
N LYS A 112 23.06 7.24 4.95
CA LYS A 112 21.64 7.58 4.92
C LYS A 112 20.83 6.44 4.33
N GLN A 113 20.60 5.43 5.16
CA GLN A 113 19.47 4.52 4.98
C GLN A 113 18.18 5.32 5.20
N LEU A 114 17.53 5.74 4.11
CA LEU A 114 16.21 6.34 4.17
C LEU A 114 15.19 5.24 4.48
N ALA A 115 14.52 5.35 5.63
CA ALA A 115 13.42 4.49 6.01
C ALA A 115 12.34 4.48 4.92
N LEU A 116 11.62 3.36 4.79
CA LEU A 116 10.40 3.30 3.97
C LEU A 116 9.47 4.46 4.38
N PRO A 117 8.61 4.97 3.46
CA PRO A 117 7.53 5.86 3.89
C PRO A 117 6.81 5.17 5.03
N GLU A 118 6.71 5.87 6.16
CA GLU A 118 6.08 5.32 7.37
C GLU A 118 4.71 4.77 6.96
N PRO A 119 4.36 3.55 7.44
CA PRO A 119 3.03 3.02 7.15
C PRO A 119 1.99 4.07 7.57
N GLU A 120 0.97 4.24 6.74
CA GLU A 120 -0.10 5.20 6.99
C GLU A 120 -0.60 5.04 8.43
N LYS A 121 -0.60 6.14 9.19
CA LYS A 121 -0.98 6.12 10.60
C LYS A 121 -2.43 5.66 10.71
N LYS A 122 -2.64 4.51 11.37
CA LYS A 122 -3.97 3.96 11.64
C LYS A 122 -4.32 4.19 13.09
N PHE A 123 -5.59 4.46 13.32
CA PHE A 123 -6.15 4.61 14.66
C PHE A 123 -7.22 3.55 14.87
N THR A 124 -7.30 3.05 16.11
CA THR A 124 -8.34 2.12 16.55
C THR A 124 -9.14 2.81 17.62
N PHE A 125 -10.46 2.82 17.46
CA PHE A 125 -11.40 3.40 18.41
C PHE A 125 -12.56 2.43 18.60
N GLU A 126 -13.15 2.45 19.79
CA GLU A 126 -14.39 1.75 20.08
C GLU A 126 -15.55 2.71 19.85
N PHE A 127 -16.57 2.25 19.13
CA PHE A 127 -17.81 3.00 18.88
C PHE A 127 -19.01 2.09 19.07
N THR A 128 -20.09 2.66 19.56
CA THR A 128 -21.40 2.02 19.56
C THR A 128 -22.01 2.04 18.15
N GLU A 129 -22.96 1.14 17.89
CA GLU A 129 -23.74 1.15 16.64
C GLU A 129 -24.40 2.53 16.43
N HIS A 130 -24.94 3.10 17.50
CA HIS A 130 -25.62 4.41 17.46
C HIS A 130 -24.69 5.55 17.04
N GLU A 131 -23.44 5.59 17.49
CA GLU A 131 -22.50 6.64 17.08
C GLU A 131 -22.17 6.56 15.59
N LEU A 132 -21.94 5.35 15.07
CA LEU A 132 -21.69 5.12 13.64
C LEU A 132 -22.92 5.42 12.78
N GLN A 133 -24.11 5.22 13.35
CA GLN A 133 -25.38 5.63 12.76
C GLN A 133 -25.49 7.16 12.64
N GLN A 134 -25.09 7.93 13.66
CA GLN A 134 -25.11 9.40 13.60
C GLN A 134 -24.19 9.94 12.49
N LEU A 135 -23.04 9.31 12.28
CA LEU A 135 -22.15 9.64 11.16
C LEU A 135 -22.83 9.38 9.81
N SER A 136 -23.56 8.27 9.69
CA SER A 136 -24.33 7.92 8.50
C SER A 136 -25.47 8.92 8.24
N TRP A 137 -26.16 9.37 9.30
CA TRP A 137 -27.19 10.42 9.21
C TRP A 137 -26.62 11.77 8.80
N SER A 138 -25.45 12.13 9.30
CA SER A 138 -24.76 13.37 8.92
C SER A 138 -24.39 13.37 7.43
N TRP A 139 -23.90 12.24 6.93
CA TRP A 139 -23.64 12.05 5.50
C TRP A 139 -24.93 12.16 4.67
N PHE A 140 -26.01 11.53 5.11
CA PHE A 140 -27.30 11.57 4.41
C PHE A 140 -27.90 12.98 4.38
N ALA A 141 -27.81 13.71 5.50
CA ALA A 141 -28.25 15.10 5.59
C ALA A 141 -27.45 15.98 4.63
N LEU A 142 -26.13 15.82 4.57
CA LEU A 142 -25.28 16.54 3.62
C LEU A 142 -25.69 16.25 2.17
N LEU A 143 -25.84 14.96 1.80
CA LEU A 143 -26.29 14.57 0.47
C LEU A 143 -27.61 15.24 0.11
N ARG A 144 -28.61 15.15 0.99
CA ARG A 144 -29.92 15.78 0.78
C ARG A 144 -29.83 17.30 0.61
N CYS A 145 -29.03 17.99 1.42
CA CYS A 145 -28.85 19.43 1.29
C CYS A 145 -28.20 19.82 -0.04
N THR A 146 -27.17 19.09 -0.49
CA THR A 146 -26.52 19.36 -1.78
C THR A 146 -27.45 19.15 -2.97
N GLU A 147 -28.25 18.10 -2.93
CA GLU A 147 -29.23 17.81 -3.98
C GLU A 147 -30.38 18.82 -3.97
N MET A 148 -30.86 19.24 -2.79
CA MET A 148 -31.84 20.32 -2.67
C MET A 148 -31.30 21.63 -3.26
N CYS A 149 -30.03 21.97 -3.00
CA CYS A 149 -29.41 23.16 -3.61
C CYS A 149 -29.44 23.07 -5.14
N ARG A 150 -29.11 21.90 -5.70
CA ARG A 150 -29.18 21.65 -7.15
C ARG A 150 -30.61 21.74 -7.71
N VAL A 151 -31.64 21.39 -6.92
CA VAL A 151 -33.06 21.57 -7.31
C VAL A 151 -33.47 23.05 -7.28
N LEU A 152 -33.00 23.82 -6.30
CA LEU A 152 -33.35 25.22 -6.12
C LEU A 152 -32.61 26.18 -7.07
N GLU A 153 -31.40 25.82 -7.51
CA GLU A 153 -30.55 26.68 -8.35
C GLU A 153 -31.25 27.22 -9.61
N PRO A 154 -31.97 26.40 -10.42
CA PRO A 154 -32.65 26.90 -11.62
C PRO A 154 -33.74 27.92 -11.29
N ALA A 155 -34.52 27.68 -10.24
CA ALA A 155 -35.58 28.59 -9.80
C ALA A 155 -35.01 29.93 -9.30
N LEU A 156 -33.93 29.90 -8.51
CA LEU A 156 -33.24 31.09 -8.03
C LEU A 156 -32.63 31.90 -9.18
N ARG A 157 -32.08 31.21 -10.18
CA ARG A 157 -31.55 31.85 -11.39
C ARG A 157 -32.66 32.51 -12.20
N GLN A 158 -33.81 31.88 -12.32
CA GLN A 158 -34.95 32.41 -13.08
C GLN A 158 -35.52 33.70 -12.48
N ILE A 159 -35.54 33.81 -11.14
CA ILE A 159 -35.99 35.03 -10.45
C ILE A 159 -34.89 36.10 -10.32
N GLY A 160 -33.70 35.88 -10.88
CA GLY A 160 -32.58 36.82 -10.80
C GLY A 160 -31.97 36.97 -9.41
N SER A 161 -32.10 35.97 -8.55
CA SER A 161 -31.57 36.01 -7.18
C SER A 161 -30.04 36.02 -7.16
N SER A 162 -29.46 36.90 -6.35
CA SER A 162 -28.02 36.96 -6.11
C SER A 162 -27.46 35.68 -5.47
N TYR A 163 -28.32 34.88 -4.82
CA TYR A 163 -27.94 33.61 -4.18
C TYR A 163 -27.79 32.43 -5.14
N ALA A 164 -28.18 32.57 -6.42
CA ALA A 164 -28.15 31.47 -7.38
C ALA A 164 -26.73 30.87 -7.54
N ALA A 165 -25.70 31.72 -7.60
CA ALA A 165 -24.31 31.28 -7.70
C ALA A 165 -23.87 30.49 -6.45
N THR A 166 -24.15 31.01 -5.25
CA THR A 166 -23.80 30.34 -3.99
C THR A 166 -24.47 28.96 -3.87
N VAL A 167 -25.75 28.87 -4.21
CA VAL A 167 -26.51 27.61 -4.14
C VAL A 167 -25.99 26.60 -5.17
N ARG A 168 -25.62 27.05 -6.38
CA ARG A 168 -24.96 26.21 -7.38
C ARG A 168 -23.66 25.59 -6.84
N ASP A 169 -22.84 26.40 -6.19
CA ASP A 169 -21.52 26.00 -5.71
C ASP A 169 -21.67 25.00 -4.54
N LEU A 170 -22.52 25.30 -3.55
CA LEU A 170 -22.87 24.39 -2.46
C LEU A 170 -23.42 23.05 -2.97
N GLY A 171 -24.16 23.05 -4.08
CA GLY A 171 -24.68 21.83 -4.70
C GLY A 171 -23.62 20.95 -5.36
N ARG A 172 -22.40 21.44 -5.60
CA ARG A 172 -21.34 20.73 -6.34
C ARG A 172 -20.08 20.48 -5.53
N GLU A 173 -19.69 21.41 -4.65
CA GLU A 173 -18.41 21.39 -3.94
C GLU A 173 -18.21 20.14 -3.09
N TYR A 174 -19.26 19.64 -2.44
CA TYR A 174 -19.16 18.52 -1.50
C TYR A 174 -19.25 17.14 -2.16
N ALA A 175 -19.35 17.04 -3.49
CA ALA A 175 -19.50 15.75 -4.18
C ALA A 175 -18.33 14.80 -3.90
N TYR A 176 -17.10 15.32 -3.77
CA TYR A 176 -15.94 14.52 -3.40
C TYR A 176 -16.06 13.98 -1.96
N SER A 177 -16.35 14.85 -1.00
CA SER A 177 -16.50 14.48 0.41
C SER A 177 -17.61 13.46 0.62
N ILE A 178 -18.76 13.64 -0.04
CA ILE A 178 -19.87 12.68 0.00
C ILE A 178 -19.43 11.30 -0.49
N ARG A 179 -18.66 11.22 -1.60
CA ARG A 179 -18.15 9.94 -2.12
C ARG A 179 -17.13 9.27 -1.19
N GLN A 180 -16.20 10.03 -0.63
CA GLN A 180 -15.18 9.49 0.29
C GLN A 180 -15.80 9.01 1.61
N SER A 181 -16.71 9.81 2.17
CA SER A 181 -17.47 9.44 3.36
C SER A 181 -18.33 8.21 3.12
N HIS A 182 -19.00 8.10 1.96
CA HIS A 182 -19.77 6.90 1.58
C HIS A 182 -18.90 5.64 1.64
N HIS A 183 -17.74 5.63 0.98
CA HIS A 183 -16.83 4.47 1.00
C HIS A 183 -16.43 4.05 2.41
N THR A 184 -16.17 5.02 3.29
CA THR A 184 -15.76 4.76 4.68
C THR A 184 -16.93 4.21 5.50
N LEU A 185 -18.10 4.86 5.41
CA LEU A 185 -19.30 4.51 6.13
C LEU A 185 -19.84 3.14 5.70
N SER A 186 -19.82 2.82 4.40
CA SER A 186 -20.22 1.51 3.90
C SER A 186 -19.39 0.38 4.50
N ARG A 187 -18.07 0.57 4.63
CA ARG A 187 -17.17 -0.42 5.23
C ARG A 187 -17.43 -0.61 6.72
N ILE A 188 -17.56 0.47 7.50
CA ILE A 188 -17.70 0.37 8.96
C ILE A 188 -19.12 0.00 9.41
N THR A 189 -20.11 0.09 8.53
CA THR A 189 -21.52 -0.27 8.81
C THR A 189 -22.00 -1.52 8.04
N GLU A 190 -21.08 -2.25 7.41
CA GLU A 190 -21.40 -3.42 6.55
C GLU A 190 -22.22 -4.48 7.29
N GLN A 191 -21.88 -4.73 8.55
CA GLN A 191 -22.47 -5.79 9.36
C GLN A 191 -23.79 -5.39 10.03
N PHE A 192 -24.19 -4.11 9.97
CA PHE A 192 -25.37 -3.61 10.67
C PHE A 192 -26.66 -4.04 9.96
N GLN A 193 -27.73 -4.31 10.72
CA GLN A 193 -29.01 -4.63 10.12
C GLN A 193 -29.76 -3.35 9.75
N ALA A 194 -30.20 -3.26 8.49
CA ALA A 194 -31.01 -2.13 8.05
C ALA A 194 -32.47 -2.39 8.44
N ASP A 195 -32.89 -1.85 9.58
CA ASP A 195 -34.30 -1.84 9.98
C ASP A 195 -35.04 -0.64 9.35
N GLN A 196 -36.26 -0.90 8.87
CA GLN A 196 -37.11 0.08 8.18
C GLN A 196 -37.88 1.00 9.14
N ILE A 197 -38.09 0.56 10.38
CA ILE A 197 -38.96 1.25 11.36
C ILE A 197 -38.14 2.19 12.25
N THR A 198 -36.89 1.85 12.54
CA THR A 198 -36.00 2.64 13.39
C THR A 198 -35.12 3.62 12.59
N ASN A 199 -34.26 4.37 13.29
CA ASN A 199 -33.29 5.30 12.70
C ASN A 199 -32.32 4.63 11.68
N TRP A 200 -32.38 3.30 11.51
CA TRP A 200 -31.54 2.51 10.60
C TRP A 200 -31.93 2.60 9.13
N ARG A 201 -33.05 3.26 8.80
CA ARG A 201 -33.42 3.55 7.40
C ARG A 201 -32.34 4.29 6.61
N VAL A 202 -31.45 5.03 7.27
CA VAL A 202 -30.32 5.72 6.61
C VAL A 202 -29.38 4.75 5.90
N LEU A 203 -29.19 3.53 6.45
CA LEU A 203 -28.35 2.51 5.83
C LEU A 203 -28.90 2.05 4.48
N ARG A 204 -30.22 2.10 4.27
CA ARG A 204 -30.84 1.83 2.96
C ARG A 204 -30.37 2.85 1.93
N HIS A 205 -30.36 4.13 2.26
CA HIS A 205 -29.88 5.18 1.37
C HIS A 205 -28.37 5.07 1.13
N LEU A 206 -27.59 4.79 2.19
CA LEU A 206 -26.16 4.58 2.09
C LEU A 206 -25.81 3.39 1.17
N ARG A 207 -26.52 2.27 1.28
CA ARG A 207 -26.29 1.06 0.47
C ARG A 207 -26.72 1.22 -0.98
N ASN A 208 -27.75 2.02 -1.24
CA ASN A 208 -28.29 2.25 -2.59
C ASN A 208 -27.63 3.43 -3.31
N TYR A 209 -26.73 4.16 -2.66
CA TYR A 209 -26.05 5.31 -3.26
C TYR A 209 -25.08 4.87 -4.36
N ASP A 210 -25.24 5.42 -5.56
CA ASP A 210 -24.34 5.18 -6.69
C ASP A 210 -23.39 6.38 -6.90
N PRO A 211 -22.09 6.25 -6.58
CA PRO A 211 -21.12 7.33 -6.74
C PRO A 211 -20.87 7.75 -8.20
N LYS A 212 -21.31 6.97 -9.19
CA LYS A 212 -21.14 7.25 -10.63
C LYS A 212 -22.33 7.97 -11.26
N LYS A 213 -23.51 7.92 -10.64
CA LYS A 213 -24.72 8.55 -11.19
C LYS A 213 -24.62 10.07 -11.06
N ILE A 214 -24.92 10.75 -12.17
CA ILE A 214 -24.73 12.19 -12.38
C ILE A 214 -25.96 13.00 -11.93
N GLY A 215 -27.13 12.34 -11.89
CA GLY A 215 -28.40 12.91 -11.43
C GLY A 215 -28.62 12.78 -9.91
N PHE A 216 -29.83 13.13 -9.47
CA PHE A 216 -30.24 12.99 -8.07
C PHE A 216 -30.31 11.52 -7.64
N GLN A 217 -29.84 11.26 -6.43
CA GLN A 217 -29.75 9.94 -5.80
C GLN A 217 -30.87 9.72 -4.80
N LEU A 218 -31.41 10.81 -4.24
CA LEU A 218 -32.57 10.78 -3.38
C LEU A 218 -33.80 11.16 -4.19
N ASP A 219 -34.92 10.53 -3.86
CA ASP A 219 -36.24 11.00 -4.26
C ASP A 219 -36.50 12.29 -3.48
N ILE A 220 -36.04 13.42 -4.03
CA ILE A 220 -36.35 14.75 -3.53
C ILE A 220 -37.52 15.22 -4.37
N LEU A 221 -38.69 15.21 -3.72
CA LEU A 221 -40.08 15.36 -4.23
C LEU A 221 -40.83 14.03 -4.23
#